data_AF-A0A1M3H3W7-F1
#
_entry.id   AF-A0A1M3H3W7-F1
#
_cell.length_a   1.000
_cell.length_b   1.000
_cell.length_c   1.000
_cell.angle_alpha   90.00
_cell.angle_beta   90.00
_cell.angle_gamma   90.00
#
_symmetry.space_group_name_H-M   'P 1'
#
loop_
_entity.id
_entity.type
_entity.pdbx_description
1 polymer ?
#
loop_
_entity_poly.entity_id
_entity_poly.type
_entity_poly.pdbx_seq_one_letter_code
_entity_poly.pdbx_strand_id
1 'polypeptide(L)'
;MDPDPRVGAVHVSLYLALLRQWVENDFNDPVIIERERIMQLAKISSPRTYFKSIKNLDEFGYISYCPAHHRYMKSSVKINLNLLQ
;
A
#
# COMPACT_ATOMS: atom_id res chain seq x y z
N MET A 1 8.87 -0.98 20.90
CA MET A 1 8.43 0.01 19.90
C MET A 1 7.02 0.38 20.27
N ASP A 2 6.79 1.63 20.64
CA ASP A 2 5.41 2.13 20.78
C ASP A 2 4.72 2.13 19.41
N PRO A 3 3.40 1.89 19.34
CA PRO A 3 2.66 1.98 18.09
C PRO A 3 2.82 3.38 17.49
N ASP A 4 3.09 3.48 16.19
CA ASP A 4 3.11 4.76 15.49
C ASP A 4 1.70 5.40 15.58
N PRO A 5 1.53 6.54 16.28
CA PRO A 5 0.21 7.13 16.51
C PRO A 5 -0.46 7.64 15.23
N ARG A 6 0.31 7.76 14.13
CA ARG A 6 -0.21 8.16 12.81
C ARG A 6 -0.90 6.99 12.09
N VAL A 7 -0.64 5.75 12.51
CA VAL A 7 -1.08 4.52 11.84
C VAL A 7 -2.35 3.96 12.49
N GLY A 8 -3.51 4.33 11.95
CA GLY A 8 -4.79 3.68 12.26
C GLY A 8 -5.05 2.34 11.55
N ALA A 9 -6.15 1.67 11.89
CA ALA A 9 -6.50 0.33 11.40
C ALA A 9 -6.58 0.19 9.87
N VAL A 10 -7.06 1.23 9.17
CA VAL A 10 -7.13 1.25 7.69
C VAL A 10 -5.74 1.22 7.06
N HIS A 11 -4.75 1.88 7.67
CA HIS A 11 -3.37 1.84 7.19
C HIS A 11 -2.78 0.43 7.35
N VAL A 12 -3.04 -0.21 8.50
CA VAL A 12 -2.59 -1.58 8.77
C VAL A 12 -3.20 -2.57 7.77
N SER A 13 -4.52 -2.52 7.56
CA SER A 13 -5.19 -3.43 6.61
C SER A 13 -4.72 -3.21 5.18
N LEU A 14 -4.52 -1.95 4.77
CA LEU A 14 -3.99 -1.61 3.46
C LEU A 14 -2.55 -2.10 3.27
N TYR A 15 -1.68 -1.87 4.25
CA TYR A 15 -0.30 -2.34 4.21
C TYR A 15 -0.22 -3.87 4.11
N LEU A 16 -1.03 -4.60 4.88
CA LEU A 16 -1.09 -6.06 4.80
C LEU A 16 -1.60 -6.56 3.43
N ALA A 17 -2.58 -5.87 2.84
CA ALA A 17 -3.05 -6.20 1.49
C ALA A 17 -1.95 -6.00 0.42
N LEU A 18 -1.19 -4.91 0.52
CA LEU A 18 -0.06 -4.62 -0.36
C LEU A 18 1.07 -5.64 -0.17
N LEU A 19 1.41 -5.97 1.08
CA LEU A 19 2.41 -6.99 1.42
C LEU A 19 2.01 -8.36 0.88
N ARG A 20 0.74 -8.75 1.04
CA ARG A 20 0.22 -9.99 0.48
C ARG A 20 0.35 -10.02 -1.05
N GLN A 21 -0.01 -8.94 -1.74
CA GLN A 21 0.14 -8.82 -3.19
C GLN A 21 1.61 -8.92 -3.61
N TRP A 22 2.53 -8.38 -2.82
CA TRP A 22 3.97 -8.48 -3.06
C TRP A 22 4.47 -9.93 -2.93
N VAL A 23 4.06 -10.66 -1.88
CA VAL A 23 4.39 -12.08 -1.70
C VAL A 23 3.77 -12.95 -2.81
N GLU A 24 2.51 -12.71 -3.18
CA GLU A 24 1.82 -13.45 -4.26
C GLU A 24 2.45 -13.21 -5.64
N ASN A 25 3.20 -12.12 -5.80
CA ASN A 25 3.95 -11.79 -7.02
C ASN A 25 5.44 -12.14 -6.89
N ASP A 26 5.80 -13.17 -6.13
CA ASP A 26 7.17 -13.66 -5.95
C ASP A 26 8.17 -12.59 -5.50
N PHE A 27 7.73 -11.66 -4.64
CA PHE A 27 8.53 -10.56 -4.10
C PHE A 27 9.07 -9.59 -5.17
N ASN A 28 8.43 -9.52 -6.34
CA ASN A 28 8.79 -8.55 -7.39
C ASN A 28 8.72 -7.10 -6.89
N ASP A 29 9.80 -6.34 -7.10
CA ASP A 29 9.95 -4.96 -6.65
C ASP A 29 10.24 -4.02 -7.85
N PRO A 30 9.35 -3.06 -8.19
CA PRO A 30 8.11 -2.71 -7.51
C PRO A 30 6.93 -3.62 -7.86
N VAL A 31 6.02 -3.83 -6.90
CA VAL A 31 4.80 -4.61 -7.13
C VAL A 31 3.78 -3.78 -7.91
N ILE A 32 3.29 -4.32 -9.02
CA ILE A 32 2.15 -3.74 -9.74
C ILE A 32 0.88 -4.00 -8.93
N ILE A 33 0.11 -2.94 -8.67
CA ILE A 33 -1.11 -3.04 -7.87
C ILE A 33 -2.37 -2.91 -8.74
N GLU A 34 -3.35 -3.77 -8.44
CA GLU A 34 -4.72 -3.64 -8.92
C GLU A 34 -5.55 -3.04 -7.79
N ARG A 35 -5.92 -1.76 -7.93
CA ARG A 35 -6.57 -0.97 -6.87
C ARG A 35 -7.81 -1.68 -6.32
N GLU A 36 -8.67 -2.20 -7.19
CA GLU A 36 -9.92 -2.85 -6.81
C GLU A 36 -9.68 -4.06 -5.92
N ARG A 37 -8.71 -4.92 -6.30
CA ARG A 37 -8.28 -6.08 -5.50
C ARG A 37 -7.70 -5.65 -4.15
N ILE A 38 -6.82 -4.65 -4.14
CA ILE A 38 -6.23 -4.14 -2.89
C ILE A 38 -7.30 -3.56 -1.97
N MET A 39 -8.25 -2.80 -2.51
CA MET A 39 -9.38 -2.26 -1.75
C MET A 39 -10.24 -3.37 -1.13
N GLN A 40 -10.54 -4.43 -1.89
CA GLN A 40 -11.28 -5.59 -1.38
C GLN A 40 -10.53 -6.30 -0.25
N LEU A 41 -9.24 -6.60 -0.44
CA LEU A 41 -8.39 -7.25 0.56
C LEU A 41 -8.27 -6.41 1.84
N ALA A 42 -8.15 -5.09 1.69
CA ALA A 42 -8.02 -4.14 2.81
C ALA A 42 -9.37 -3.79 3.47
N LYS A 43 -10.50 -4.29 2.94
CA LYS A 43 -11.88 -3.95 3.35
C LYS A 43 -12.19 -2.45 3.25
N ILE A 44 -11.68 -1.80 2.21
CA ILE A 44 -11.92 -0.38 1.93
C ILE A 44 -12.96 -0.25 0.81
N SER A 45 -14.12 0.33 1.11
CA SER A 45 -15.18 0.59 0.11
C SER A 45 -15.03 1.94 -0.59
N SER A 46 -14.42 2.93 0.07
CA SER A 46 -14.31 4.30 -0.43
C SER A 46 -12.98 4.54 -1.15
N PRO A 47 -12.99 4.92 -2.44
CA PRO A 47 -11.78 5.31 -3.16
C PRO A 47 -11.04 6.47 -2.48
N ARG A 48 -11.78 7.42 -1.89
CA ARG A 48 -11.21 8.54 -1.13
C ARG A 48 -10.40 8.03 0.07
N THR A 49 -10.95 7.06 0.81
CA THR A 49 -10.25 6.45 1.94
C THR A 49 -8.99 5.73 1.48
N TYR A 50 -9.07 4.96 0.39
CA TYR A 50 -7.90 4.31 -0.23
C TYR A 50 -6.80 5.32 -0.58
N PHE A 51 -7.13 6.38 -1.33
CA PHE A 51 -6.15 7.37 -1.76
C PHE A 51 -5.52 8.14 -0.61
N LYS A 52 -6.30 8.46 0.44
CA LYS A 52 -5.76 9.08 1.65
C LYS A 52 -4.79 8.12 2.35
N SER A 53 -5.20 6.88 2.59
CA SER A 53 -4.42 5.93 3.36
C SER A 53 -3.15 5.47 2.64
N ILE A 54 -3.17 5.30 1.31
CA ILE A 54 -1.96 4.94 0.55
C ILE A 54 -0.93 6.08 0.51
N LYS A 55 -1.40 7.34 0.39
CA LYS A 55 -0.52 8.52 0.50
C LYS A 55 0.05 8.67 1.90
N ASN A 56 -0.76 8.46 2.93
CA ASN A 56 -0.28 8.45 4.31
C ASN A 56 0.83 7.39 4.50
N LEU A 57 0.65 6.16 4.02
CA LEU A 57 1.67 5.11 4.12
C LEU A 57 2.97 5.48 3.39
N ASP A 58 2.87 6.17 2.25
CA ASP A 58 3.99 6.70 1.49
C ASP A 58 4.72 7.82 2.27
N GLU A 59 3.98 8.81 2.75
CA GLU A 59 4.49 9.93 3.57
C GLU A 59 5.13 9.47 4.88
N PHE A 60 4.58 8.41 5.49
CA PHE A 60 5.11 7.84 6.74
C PHE A 60 6.32 6.92 6.49
N GLY A 61 6.65 6.61 5.23
CA GLY A 61 7.81 5.82 4.85
C GLY A 61 7.61 4.30 4.93
N TYR A 62 6.38 3.81 5.11
CA TYR A 62 6.09 2.36 5.10
C TYR A 62 6.14 1.77 3.69
N ILE A 63 5.84 2.58 2.68
CA ILE A 63 5.91 2.20 1.27
C ILE A 63 6.50 3.33 0.43
N SER A 64 6.82 3.05 -0.83
CA SER A 64 6.94 4.06 -1.88
C SER A 64 5.86 3.84 -2.93
N TYR A 65 4.94 4.80 -3.09
CA TYR A 65 3.80 4.69 -3.98
C TYR A 65 4.02 5.44 -5.31
N CYS A 66 3.93 4.72 -6.43
CA CYS A 66 4.02 5.29 -7.77
C CYS A 66 2.67 5.17 -8.50
N PRO A 67 1.86 6.25 -8.55
CA PRO A 67 0.58 6.23 -9.25
C PRO A 67 0.76 6.14 -10.77
N ALA A 68 -0.20 5.52 -11.47
CA ALA A 68 -0.25 5.56 -12.93
C ALA A 68 -0.56 6.97 -13.45
N HIS A 69 0.24 7.48 -14.39
CA HIS A 69 0.04 8.80 -15.00
C HIS A 69 -0.83 8.78 -16.26
N HIS A 70 -1.07 7.61 -16.86
CA HIS A 70 -1.96 7.44 -18.01
C HIS A 70 -2.54 6.02 -18.08
N ARG A 71 -3.58 5.81 -18.91
CA ARG A 71 -4.37 4.55 -18.98
C ARG A 71 -3.59 3.28 -19.34
N TYR A 72 -2.35 3.40 -19.80
CA TYR A 72 -1.51 2.26 -20.18
C TYR A 72 -0.44 1.95 -19.12
N MET A 73 -0.32 2.78 -18.08
CA MET A 73 0.49 2.50 -16.91
C MET A 73 -0.37 1.92 -15.80
N LYS A 74 0.22 1.01 -15.03
CA LYS A 74 -0.36 0.52 -13.79
C LYS A 74 0.33 1.20 -12.62
N SER A 75 -0.43 1.43 -11.55
CA SER A 75 0.18 1.96 -10.32
C SER A 75 1.06 0.86 -9.71
N SER A 76 2.13 1.25 -9.03
CA SER A 76 3.04 0.33 -8.38
C SER A 76 3.41 0.80 -6.98
N VAL A 77 3.84 -0.15 -6.15
CA VAL A 77 4.27 0.09 -4.78
C VAL A 77 5.57 -0.66 -4.51
N LYS A 78 6.47 -0.05 -3.76
CA LYS A 78 7.61 -0.73 -3.12
C LYS A 78 7.37 -0.80 -1.62
N ILE A 79 7.60 -1.96 -1.01
CA ILE A 79 7.48 -2.15 0.44
C ILE A 79 8.81 -1.77 1.10
N ASN A 80 8.78 -0.88 2.09
CA ASN A 80 9.99 -0.50 2.83
C ASN A 80 10.16 -1.42 4.04
N LEU A 81 11.12 -2.34 3.95
CA LEU A 81 11.42 -3.32 5.03
C LEU A 81 12.38 -2.78 6.10
N ASN A 82 12.98 -1.60 5.87
CA ASN A 82 13.97 -1.00 6.76
C ASN A 82 13.40 -0.47 8.09
N LEU A 83 12.09 -0.62 8.33
CA LEU A 83 11.44 -0.21 9.59
C LEU A 83 11.59 -1.25 10.73
N LEU A 84 12.34 -2.32 10.50
CA LEU A 84 12.60 -3.39 11.48
C LEU A 84 14.02 -3.31 12.10
N GLN A 85 14.75 -2.21 11.90
CA GLN A 85 16.07 -1.97 12.51
C GLN A 85 15.98 -0.99 13.67
#